data_AF-A0A9R0RK36-F1
#
_entry.id   AF-A0A9R0RK36-F1
#
_cell.length_a   1.000
_cell.length_b   1.000
_cell.length_c   1.000
_cell.angle_alpha   90.00
_cell.angle_beta   90.00
_cell.angle_gamma   90.00
#
_symmetry.space_group_name_H-M   'P 1'
#
loop_
_entity.id
_entity.type
_entity.pdbx_description
1 polymer ?
#
loop_
_entity_poly.entity_id
_entity_poly.type
_entity_poly.pdbx_seq_one_letter_code
_entity_poly.pdbx_strand_id
1 'polypeptide(L)'
;MRCGRGCSFLRPGVHPMPLLATPPYIMPRTSAATAGPATATSSGTCSLRVRLRAPGRSAAAASSSRLPRAMAATGADAAAAPPSLLVFSGGTAFNGVVEELKKVTTRVAHVLPVSDDGGSTAEIVRVLGGPAVGDIRSRCLRLSDESTLEALSVRRLLGHRLPLDPSEAKLEWYHIVEGEHSLWDGVSRPYRETIRAFLVYFHNEILRRPVETFSFTNGSIGNFFFAGARIFFQSLDAAIFLFSRVSQIPAESLVLPVISTNDRLTLGCELWDGTIIRGQNEISHPSNGRREVVDKNCNSCTALPSSIKRVFYMSSEGCNLLHEVST
;
A
#
# COMPACT_ATOMS: atom_id res chain seq x y z
N MET A 1 -8.27 59.12 64.30
CA MET A 1 -9.56 59.52 63.68
C MET A 1 -9.73 58.65 62.42
N ARG A 2 -10.53 57.57 62.44
CA ARG A 2 -11.89 57.43 61.81
C ARG A 2 -11.97 58.07 60.41
N CYS A 3 -12.47 57.49 59.32
CA CYS A 3 -13.23 56.29 58.89
C CYS A 3 -12.97 56.18 57.35
N GLY A 4 -13.19 55.12 56.55
CA GLY A 4 -13.97 53.89 56.61
C GLY A 4 -14.39 53.50 55.17
N ARG A 5 -14.84 52.25 54.97
CA ARG A 5 -15.31 51.54 53.74
C ARG A 5 -14.17 50.85 52.96
N GLY A 6 -14.09 49.52 52.82
CA GLY A 6 -15.06 48.45 52.99
C GLY A 6 -15.50 47.91 51.62
N CYS A 7 -14.86 46.83 51.15
CA CYS A 7 -15.43 45.85 50.21
C CYS A 7 -14.55 44.60 50.18
N SER A 8 -15.10 43.52 50.75
CA SER A 8 -14.63 42.15 50.70
C SER A 8 -15.52 41.38 49.72
N PHE A 9 -14.93 40.66 48.76
CA PHE A 9 -15.65 39.66 47.96
C PHE A 9 -14.80 38.38 47.81
N LEU A 10 -15.11 37.44 48.72
CA LEU A 10 -15.35 36.01 48.54
C LEU A 10 -14.64 35.25 47.41
N ARG A 11 -13.84 34.26 47.83
CA ARG A 11 -13.40 33.10 47.04
C ARG A 11 -14.59 32.27 46.56
N PRO A 12 -14.61 31.73 45.33
CA PRO A 12 -15.60 30.73 44.94
C PRO A 12 -15.31 29.41 45.64
N GLY A 13 -16.34 28.87 46.30
CA GLY A 13 -16.33 27.58 46.96
C GLY A 13 -16.37 26.42 45.96
N VAL A 14 -15.67 25.37 46.33
CA VAL A 14 -15.71 24.04 45.70
C VAL A 14 -17.03 23.38 46.12
N HIS A 15 -17.92 23.12 45.16
CA HIS A 15 -19.09 22.26 45.39
C HIS A 15 -18.75 20.81 45.00
N PRO A 16 -19.11 19.81 45.82
CA PRO A 16 -18.89 18.40 45.51
C PRO A 16 -19.90 17.91 44.44
N MET A 17 -19.37 17.28 43.38
CA MET A 17 -20.15 16.54 42.39
C MET A 17 -20.67 15.21 42.96
N PRO A 18 -21.87 14.76 42.57
CA PRO A 18 -22.45 13.51 43.05
C PRO A 18 -21.75 12.27 42.47
N LEU A 19 -21.54 11.27 43.32
CA LEU A 19 -21.02 9.94 42.98
C LEU A 19 -21.96 9.22 42.00
N LEU A 20 -21.50 8.98 40.76
CA LEU A 20 -22.11 7.99 39.87
C LEU A 20 -21.63 6.58 40.28
N ALA A 21 -22.60 5.68 40.46
CA ALA A 21 -22.38 4.29 40.81
C ALA A 21 -21.59 3.53 39.72
N THR A 22 -20.65 2.70 40.16
CA THR A 22 -19.87 1.78 39.33
C THR A 22 -20.73 0.56 38.91
N PRO A 23 -20.61 0.05 37.68
CA PRO A 23 -21.24 -1.21 37.30
C PRO A 23 -20.49 -2.41 37.91
N PRO A 24 -21.17 -3.54 38.19
CA PRO A 24 -20.54 -4.69 38.82
C PRO A 24 -19.59 -5.43 37.86
N TYR A 25 -18.42 -5.74 38.41
CA TYR A 25 -17.36 -6.55 37.81
C TYR A 25 -17.77 -8.04 37.78
N ILE A 26 -17.83 -8.65 36.59
CA ILE A 26 -18.12 -10.08 36.42
C ILE A 26 -16.79 -10.84 36.34
N MET A 27 -16.52 -11.68 37.35
CA MET A 27 -15.39 -12.61 37.39
C MET A 27 -15.63 -13.82 36.46
N PRO A 28 -14.61 -14.33 35.73
CA PRO A 28 -14.71 -15.61 35.06
C PRO A 28 -14.58 -16.74 36.09
N ARG A 29 -15.57 -17.66 36.11
CA ARG A 29 -15.47 -18.91 36.86
C ARG A 29 -14.46 -19.83 36.19
N THR A 30 -13.39 -20.14 36.92
CA THR A 30 -12.55 -21.32 36.68
C THR A 30 -13.24 -22.54 37.29
N SER A 31 -13.46 -23.58 36.49
CA SER A 31 -13.71 -24.93 37.01
C SER A 31 -12.71 -25.88 36.36
N ALA A 32 -11.74 -26.30 37.17
CA ALA A 32 -10.85 -27.41 36.86
C ALA A 32 -11.66 -28.72 36.89
N ALA A 33 -11.51 -29.55 35.85
CA ALA A 33 -11.84 -30.97 35.93
C ALA A 33 -10.83 -31.77 35.10
N THR A 34 -10.24 -32.71 35.84
CA THR A 34 -9.21 -33.72 35.61
C THR A 34 -9.37 -34.58 34.36
N ALA A 35 -8.23 -35.05 33.83
CA ALA A 35 -8.08 -35.95 32.70
C ALA A 35 -8.39 -37.43 33.00
N GLY A 36 -8.79 -38.19 31.97
CA GLY A 36 -8.70 -39.66 31.93
C GLY A 36 -9.48 -40.31 30.76
N PRO A 37 -8.98 -41.40 30.12
CA PRO A 37 -9.21 -41.69 28.70
C PRO A 37 -10.08 -42.93 28.40
N ALA A 38 -10.67 -43.03 27.18
CA ALA A 38 -11.03 -44.28 26.44
C ALA A 38 -11.97 -43.98 25.24
N THR A 39 -11.49 -44.01 23.98
CA THR A 39 -11.65 -45.08 22.95
C THR A 39 -13.03 -45.25 22.27
N ALA A 40 -12.99 -45.26 20.93
CA ALA A 40 -13.96 -45.78 19.94
C ALA A 40 -15.26 -44.95 19.75
N THR A 41 -15.82 -44.67 18.57
CA THR A 41 -15.73 -45.26 17.23
C THR A 41 -16.43 -44.34 16.20
N SER A 42 -16.05 -44.49 14.93
CA SER A 42 -16.85 -44.31 13.69
C SER A 42 -17.38 -42.93 13.26
N SER A 43 -16.67 -42.36 12.28
CA SER A 43 -17.14 -41.97 10.92
C SER A 43 -18.51 -41.29 10.71
N GLY A 44 -18.49 -40.10 10.12
CA GLY A 44 -19.66 -39.48 9.48
C GLY A 44 -19.32 -38.22 8.70
N THR A 45 -18.68 -38.36 7.52
CA THR A 45 -18.50 -37.27 6.55
C THR A 45 -19.84 -36.98 5.84
N CYS A 46 -20.36 -35.77 6.03
CA CYS A 46 -21.53 -35.29 5.29
C CYS A 46 -21.06 -34.82 3.89
N SER A 47 -21.26 -35.66 2.88
CA SER A 47 -21.06 -35.31 1.46
C SER A 47 -22.43 -35.09 0.80
N LEU A 48 -22.61 -33.90 0.25
CA LEU A 48 -23.82 -33.53 -0.49
C LEU A 48 -23.74 -34.17 -1.89
N ARG A 49 -24.37 -35.34 -2.07
CA ARG A 49 -24.55 -35.98 -3.38
C ARG A 49 -25.86 -35.54 -4.02
N VAL A 50 -25.77 -34.78 -5.12
CA VAL A 50 -26.90 -34.54 -6.02
C VAL A 50 -27.06 -35.77 -6.93
N ARG A 51 -28.21 -36.45 -6.84
CA ARG A 51 -28.59 -37.57 -7.72
C ARG A 51 -29.17 -37.04 -9.03
N LEU A 52 -28.55 -37.39 -10.15
CA LEU A 52 -29.17 -37.29 -11.48
C LEU A 52 -29.78 -38.64 -11.84
N ARG A 53 -31.07 -38.63 -12.20
CA ARG A 53 -31.87 -39.81 -12.57
C ARG A 53 -31.84 -39.96 -14.08
N ALA A 54 -31.39 -41.12 -14.57
CA ALA A 54 -31.50 -41.50 -15.97
C ALA A 54 -32.89 -42.10 -16.27
N PRO A 55 -33.40 -41.93 -17.51
CA PRO A 55 -34.21 -42.95 -18.13
C PRO A 55 -33.57 -43.45 -19.44
N GLY A 56 -33.86 -44.71 -19.74
CA GLY A 56 -33.26 -45.49 -20.81
C GLY A 56 -33.77 -45.21 -22.22
N ARG A 57 -32.98 -45.76 -23.14
CA ARG A 57 -33.03 -45.88 -24.60
C ARG A 57 -34.42 -46.00 -25.26
N SER A 58 -34.58 -45.29 -26.38
CA SER A 58 -35.04 -45.87 -27.65
C SER A 58 -34.43 -45.12 -28.84
N ALA A 59 -34.11 -45.85 -29.89
CA ALA A 59 -33.37 -45.42 -31.07
C ALA A 59 -34.30 -44.94 -32.20
N ALA A 60 -33.89 -43.94 -32.99
CA ALA A 60 -34.05 -43.90 -34.45
C ALA A 60 -33.49 -42.62 -35.09
N ALA A 61 -32.73 -42.84 -36.17
CA ALA A 61 -32.64 -42.09 -37.43
C ALA A 61 -32.17 -40.62 -37.46
N ALA A 62 -31.16 -40.43 -38.31
CA ALA A 62 -30.52 -39.19 -38.70
C ALA A 62 -31.45 -38.20 -39.43
N SER A 63 -31.25 -36.90 -39.19
CA SER A 63 -31.26 -35.90 -40.26
C SER A 63 -30.48 -34.65 -39.81
N SER A 64 -29.65 -34.16 -40.72
CA SER A 64 -28.82 -32.96 -40.58
C SER A 64 -29.72 -31.72 -40.61
N SER A 65 -29.79 -30.98 -39.51
CA SER A 65 -30.34 -29.63 -39.49
C SER A 65 -29.47 -28.71 -38.65
N ARG A 66 -28.81 -27.76 -39.33
CA ARG A 66 -28.03 -26.66 -38.75
C ARG A 66 -28.79 -25.97 -37.62
N LEU A 67 -28.19 -25.91 -36.44
CA LEU A 67 -28.61 -25.01 -35.37
C LEU A 67 -28.32 -23.55 -35.75
N PRO A 68 -29.21 -22.60 -35.41
CA PRO A 68 -29.03 -21.21 -35.76
C PRO A 68 -27.91 -20.58 -34.95
N ARG A 69 -27.12 -19.77 -35.67
CA ARG A 69 -26.03 -18.91 -35.22
C ARG A 69 -26.48 -18.07 -34.03
N ALA A 70 -25.83 -18.29 -32.87
CA ALA A 70 -25.94 -17.42 -31.70
C ALA A 70 -25.69 -15.97 -32.12
N MET A 71 -26.57 -15.07 -31.66
CA MET A 71 -26.47 -13.64 -31.89
C MET A 71 -25.09 -13.16 -31.46
N ALA A 72 -24.41 -12.50 -32.41
CA ALA A 72 -23.13 -11.86 -32.20
C ALA A 72 -23.25 -10.89 -31.03
N ALA A 73 -22.44 -11.11 -30.00
CA ALA A 73 -22.11 -10.08 -29.03
C ALA A 73 -21.37 -8.97 -29.76
N THR A 74 -22.10 -7.93 -30.16
CA THR A 74 -21.52 -6.64 -30.53
C THR A 74 -21.14 -5.93 -29.24
N GLY A 75 -19.90 -6.13 -28.81
CA GLY A 75 -19.25 -5.37 -27.76
C GLY A 75 -17.76 -5.42 -28.07
N ALA A 76 -17.28 -4.39 -28.75
CA ALA A 76 -15.91 -4.27 -29.20
C ALA A 76 -14.95 -4.27 -28.01
N ASP A 77 -14.35 -5.42 -27.72
CA ASP A 77 -13.06 -5.46 -27.05
C ASP A 77 -12.03 -5.05 -28.11
N ALA A 78 -11.94 -3.75 -28.35
CA ALA A 78 -10.82 -3.19 -29.07
C ALA A 78 -9.60 -3.41 -28.17
N ALA A 79 -8.96 -4.58 -28.30
CA ALA A 79 -7.70 -4.87 -27.64
C ALA A 79 -6.74 -3.74 -28.01
N ALA A 80 -6.52 -2.82 -27.07
CA ALA A 80 -5.63 -1.71 -27.24
C ALA A 80 -4.29 -2.27 -27.72
N ALA A 81 -3.75 -1.71 -28.80
CA ALA A 81 -2.50 -2.19 -29.38
C ALA A 81 -1.43 -2.25 -28.26
N PRO A 82 -0.62 -3.32 -28.18
CA PRO A 82 0.34 -3.50 -27.10
C PRO A 82 1.30 -2.30 -27.01
N PRO A 83 1.87 -2.04 -25.82
CA PRO A 83 2.83 -0.96 -25.64
C PRO A 83 3.93 -1.07 -26.69
N SER A 84 4.22 0.04 -27.36
CA SER A 84 5.26 0.10 -28.39
C SER A 84 6.66 0.29 -27.79
N LEU A 85 6.72 0.68 -26.52
CA LEU A 85 7.97 0.98 -25.82
C LEU A 85 7.96 0.33 -24.45
N LEU A 86 9.07 -0.32 -24.10
CA LEU A 86 9.34 -0.86 -22.77
C LEU A 86 10.45 -0.02 -22.14
N VAL A 87 10.21 0.49 -20.93
CA VAL A 87 11.15 1.30 -20.18
C VAL A 87 11.42 0.64 -18.84
N PHE A 88 12.67 0.24 -18.60
CA PHE A 88 13.18 -0.06 -17.27
C PHE A 88 13.68 1.24 -16.66
N SER A 89 13.05 1.68 -15.57
CA SER A 89 13.42 2.93 -14.91
C SER A 89 13.27 2.82 -13.39
N GLY A 90 13.98 3.67 -12.66
CA GLY A 90 13.75 3.88 -11.23
C GLY A 90 12.93 5.14 -10.98
N GLY A 91 13.11 5.71 -9.79
CA GLY A 91 12.43 6.92 -9.31
C GLY A 91 12.68 8.20 -10.12
N THR A 92 13.30 9.21 -9.50
CA THR A 92 13.21 10.60 -9.95
C THR A 92 13.89 10.90 -11.28
N ALA A 93 14.96 10.17 -11.63
CA ALA A 93 15.77 10.43 -12.83
C ALA A 93 14.94 10.37 -14.13
N PHE A 94 13.95 9.49 -14.21
CA PHE A 94 13.11 9.33 -15.40
C PHE A 94 11.85 10.20 -15.38
N ASN A 95 11.63 11.00 -14.32
CA ASN A 95 10.40 11.80 -14.20
C ASN A 95 10.27 12.87 -15.28
N GLY A 96 11.34 13.59 -15.61
CA GLY A 96 11.33 14.58 -16.69
C GLY A 96 11.08 13.94 -18.06
N VAL A 97 11.69 12.79 -18.30
CA VAL A 97 11.54 12.06 -19.57
C VAL A 97 10.10 11.60 -19.79
N VAL A 98 9.40 11.15 -18.74
CA VAL A 98 7.99 10.72 -18.88
C VAL A 98 7.07 11.84 -19.30
N GLU A 99 7.26 13.07 -18.82
CA GLU A 99 6.41 14.19 -19.24
C GLU A 99 6.57 14.51 -20.72
N GLU A 100 7.80 14.44 -21.24
CA GLU A 100 8.04 14.61 -22.67
C GLU A 100 7.55 13.41 -23.48
N LEU A 101 7.72 12.19 -22.96
CA LEU A 101 7.29 10.97 -23.61
C LEU A 101 5.77 10.92 -23.79
N LYS A 102 4.99 11.37 -22.80
CA LYS A 102 3.51 11.49 -22.88
C LYS A 102 3.05 12.32 -24.07
N LYS A 103 3.83 13.32 -24.51
CA LYS A 103 3.51 14.16 -25.69
C LYS A 103 3.69 13.42 -27.01
N VAL A 104 4.52 12.36 -27.02
CA VAL A 104 4.82 11.55 -28.21
C VAL A 104 3.97 10.29 -28.25
N THR A 105 3.85 9.59 -27.12
CA THR A 105 3.07 8.35 -27.01
C THR A 105 2.76 8.00 -25.56
N THR A 106 1.56 7.47 -25.32
CA THR A 106 1.15 6.85 -24.05
C THR A 106 1.29 5.32 -24.07
N ARG A 107 1.64 4.73 -25.21
CA ARG A 107 1.81 3.27 -25.38
C ARG A 107 3.15 2.78 -24.82
N VAL A 108 3.33 2.93 -23.51
CA VAL A 108 4.60 2.67 -22.82
C VAL A 108 4.35 1.74 -21.64
N ALA A 109 5.15 0.68 -21.54
CA ALA A 109 5.26 -0.14 -20.35
C ALA A 109 6.43 0.33 -19.49
N HIS A 110 6.14 0.81 -18.29
CA HIS A 110 7.11 1.23 -17.29
C HIS A 110 7.35 0.11 -16.29
N VAL A 111 8.52 -0.53 -16.36
CA VAL A 111 8.96 -1.54 -15.40
C VAL A 111 9.79 -0.87 -14.30
N LEU A 112 9.34 -1.02 -13.06
CA LEU A 112 9.85 -0.27 -11.91
C LEU A 112 10.32 -1.19 -10.77
N PRO A 113 11.39 -0.82 -10.05
CA PRO A 113 11.85 -1.58 -8.90
C PRO A 113 10.87 -1.48 -7.72
N VAL A 114 10.94 -2.48 -6.84
CA VAL A 114 10.10 -2.62 -5.63
C VAL A 114 10.94 -2.79 -4.35
N SER A 115 12.19 -2.32 -4.39
CA SER A 115 13.16 -2.40 -3.27
C SER A 115 13.59 -1.05 -2.68
N ASP A 116 12.97 0.05 -3.08
CA ASP A 116 13.31 1.38 -2.56
C ASP A 116 13.10 1.47 -1.04
N ASP A 117 14.16 1.85 -0.32
CA ASP A 117 14.22 1.89 1.14
C ASP A 117 14.28 3.32 1.70
N GLY A 118 13.81 4.31 0.93
CA GLY A 118 13.79 5.73 1.30
C GLY A 118 12.43 6.29 1.75
N GLY A 119 12.48 7.35 2.57
CA GLY A 119 11.34 8.20 2.91
C GLY A 119 10.13 7.47 3.51
N SER A 120 8.92 7.91 3.15
CA SER A 120 7.68 7.30 3.67
C SER A 120 7.44 5.87 3.19
N THR A 121 8.12 5.42 2.14
CA THR A 121 8.11 4.01 1.72
C THR A 121 8.80 3.14 2.76
N ALA A 122 9.97 3.56 3.26
CA ALA A 122 10.71 2.85 4.30
C ALA A 122 9.89 2.67 5.58
N GLU A 123 9.13 3.71 5.96
CA GLU A 123 8.28 3.68 7.15
C GLU A 123 7.10 2.71 7.00
N ILE A 124 6.45 2.68 5.82
CA ILE A 124 5.40 1.70 5.51
C ILE A 124 5.96 0.29 5.57
N VAL A 125 7.09 0.04 4.91
CA VAL A 125 7.72 -1.30 4.87
C VAL A 125 8.16 -1.73 6.26
N ARG A 126 8.63 -0.81 7.11
CA ARG A 126 9.01 -1.09 8.49
C ARG A 126 7.81 -1.58 9.32
N VAL A 127 6.71 -0.82 9.31
CA VAL A 127 5.56 -1.06 10.21
C VAL A 127 4.59 -2.12 9.66
N LEU A 128 4.37 -2.13 8.35
CA LEU A 128 3.35 -2.96 7.69
C LEU A 128 3.93 -4.05 6.79
N GLY A 129 5.23 -4.01 6.49
CA GLY A 129 5.88 -4.95 5.58
C GLY A 129 5.50 -4.78 4.11
N GLY A 130 5.90 -5.77 3.32
CA GLY A 130 5.66 -5.84 1.88
C GLY A 130 6.63 -5.04 1.01
N PRO A 131 6.37 -4.99 -0.30
CA PRO A 131 7.28 -4.35 -1.26
C PRO A 131 7.29 -2.83 -1.12
N ALA A 132 8.37 -2.22 -1.56
CA ALA A 132 8.45 -0.77 -1.67
C ALA A 132 7.51 -0.26 -2.78
N VAL A 133 6.65 0.70 -2.44
CA VAL A 133 5.63 1.25 -3.37
C VAL A 133 6.03 2.60 -3.99
N GLY A 134 7.13 3.19 -3.55
CA GLY A 134 7.48 4.58 -3.84
C GLY A 134 7.64 4.89 -5.33
N ASP A 135 8.49 4.14 -6.03
CA ASP A 135 8.77 4.39 -7.45
C ASP A 135 7.54 4.14 -8.32
N ILE A 136 6.79 3.07 -8.03
CA ILE A 136 5.52 2.75 -8.68
C ILE A 136 4.51 3.89 -8.48
N ARG A 137 4.27 4.32 -7.24
CA ARG A 137 3.39 5.45 -6.94
C ARG A 137 3.82 6.72 -7.66
N SER A 138 5.13 7.02 -7.68
CA SER A 138 5.67 8.20 -8.37
C SER A 138 5.36 8.16 -9.86
N ARG A 139 5.51 6.99 -10.50
CA ARG A 139 5.23 6.83 -11.92
C ARG A 139 3.73 6.90 -12.21
N CYS A 140 2.90 6.23 -11.41
CA CYS A 140 1.44 6.31 -11.55
C CYS A 140 0.95 7.75 -11.44
N LEU A 141 1.43 8.50 -10.45
CA LEU A 141 1.07 9.90 -10.27
C LEU A 141 1.47 10.73 -11.48
N ARG A 142 2.66 10.50 -12.04
CA ARG A 142 3.17 11.23 -13.22
C ARG A 142 2.36 10.96 -14.49
N LEU A 143 1.86 9.74 -14.63
CA LEU A 143 1.01 9.31 -15.73
C LEU A 143 -0.45 9.70 -15.54
N SER A 144 -0.82 10.31 -14.41
CA SER A 144 -2.20 10.69 -14.14
C SER A 144 -2.74 11.65 -15.18
N ASP A 145 -4.05 11.61 -15.39
CA ASP A 145 -4.73 12.64 -16.16
C ASP A 145 -4.57 14.01 -15.51
N GLU A 146 -4.53 15.04 -16.35
CA GLU A 146 -4.43 16.46 -15.97
C GLU A 146 -5.44 17.30 -16.78
N SER A 147 -6.35 16.66 -17.52
CA SER A 147 -7.27 17.34 -18.45
C SER A 147 -8.47 17.99 -17.76
N THR A 148 -8.86 17.50 -16.57
CA THR A 148 -10.01 17.98 -15.81
C THR A 148 -9.62 18.55 -14.45
N LEU A 149 -10.44 19.46 -13.91
CA LEU A 149 -10.24 20.00 -12.56
C LEU A 149 -10.27 18.89 -11.50
N GLU A 150 -11.15 17.90 -11.66
CA GLU A 150 -11.20 16.75 -10.75
C GLU A 150 -9.92 15.91 -10.82
N ALA A 151 -9.41 15.61 -12.02
CA ALA A 151 -8.16 14.89 -12.18
C ALA A 151 -6.98 15.63 -11.53
N LEU A 152 -6.93 16.96 -11.68
CA LEU A 152 -5.94 17.80 -10.99
C LEU A 152 -6.10 17.76 -9.47
N SER A 153 -7.32 17.80 -8.94
CA SER A 153 -7.58 17.67 -7.49
C SER A 153 -7.17 16.28 -6.96
N VAL A 154 -7.50 15.20 -7.67
CA VAL A 154 -7.09 13.83 -7.30
C VAL A 154 -5.58 13.68 -7.35
N ARG A 155 -4.92 14.20 -8.40
CA ARG A 155 -3.46 14.23 -8.50
C ARG A 155 -2.85 15.02 -7.35
N ARG A 156 -3.39 16.19 -6.99
CA ARG A 156 -2.93 16.98 -5.86
C ARG A 156 -3.03 16.20 -4.55
N LEU A 157 -4.17 15.55 -4.29
CA LEU A 157 -4.39 14.72 -3.11
C LEU A 157 -3.37 13.57 -3.03
N LEU A 158 -3.25 12.76 -4.08
CA LEU A 158 -2.36 11.59 -4.09
C LEU A 158 -0.87 11.99 -4.14
N GLY A 159 -0.55 13.15 -4.69
CA GLY A 159 0.78 13.74 -4.72
C GLY A 159 1.20 14.45 -3.42
N HIS A 160 0.25 14.66 -2.50
CA HIS A 160 0.50 15.42 -1.28
C HIS A 160 1.50 14.74 -0.35
N ARG A 161 2.34 15.57 0.27
CA ARG A 161 3.28 15.17 1.32
C ARG A 161 2.96 15.91 2.60
N LEU A 162 2.86 15.15 3.69
CA LEU A 162 2.62 15.69 5.02
C LEU A 162 3.81 16.53 5.50
N PRO A 163 3.60 17.44 6.47
CA PRO A 163 4.63 18.25 7.11
C PRO A 163 5.82 17.44 7.64
N LEU A 164 6.93 18.14 7.82
CA LEU A 164 8.13 17.57 8.45
C LEU A 164 7.95 17.46 9.97
N ASP A 165 7.21 18.38 10.59
CA ASP A 165 6.92 18.29 12.02
C ASP A 165 6.02 17.08 12.33
N PRO A 166 6.41 16.18 13.26
CA PRO A 166 5.64 14.98 13.55
C PRO A 166 4.22 15.24 14.08
N SER A 167 4.02 16.32 14.85
CA SER A 167 2.72 16.63 15.46
C SER A 167 1.78 17.21 14.42
N GLU A 168 2.26 18.14 13.60
CA GLU A 168 1.50 18.70 12.47
C GLU A 168 1.16 17.61 11.45
N ALA A 169 2.12 16.75 11.10
CA ALA A 169 1.90 15.66 10.15
C ALA A 169 0.81 14.68 10.62
N LYS A 170 0.81 14.34 11.91
CA LYS A 170 -0.20 13.48 12.50
C LYS A 170 -1.58 14.13 12.53
N LEU A 171 -1.65 15.42 12.90
CA LEU A 171 -2.89 16.19 12.92
C LEU A 171 -3.50 16.30 11.51
N GLU A 172 -2.68 16.68 10.52
CA GLU A 172 -3.12 16.79 9.13
C GLU A 172 -3.58 15.44 8.57
N TRP A 173 -2.87 14.35 8.87
CA TRP A 173 -3.31 13.00 8.51
C TRP A 173 -4.71 12.67 9.04
N TYR A 174 -5.00 13.00 10.30
CA TYR A 174 -6.33 12.77 10.88
C TYR A 174 -7.42 13.56 10.17
N HIS A 175 -7.23 14.85 9.90
CA HIS A 175 -8.19 15.64 9.13
C HIS A 175 -8.42 15.08 7.72
N ILE A 176 -7.38 14.54 7.07
CA ILE A 176 -7.51 13.89 5.76
C ILE A 176 -8.35 12.62 5.86
N VAL A 177 -8.05 11.74 6.82
CA VAL A 177 -8.77 10.47 7.02
C VAL A 177 -10.21 10.70 7.46
N GLU A 178 -10.48 11.71 8.28
CA GLU A 178 -11.83 12.10 8.70
C GLU A 178 -12.64 12.66 7.54
N GLY A 179 -11.98 13.22 6.52
CA GLY A 179 -12.61 13.77 5.32
C GLY A 179 -12.86 15.27 5.39
N GLU A 180 -12.23 15.95 6.36
CA GLU A 180 -12.42 17.37 6.68
C GLU A 180 -11.35 18.27 6.06
N HIS A 181 -10.25 17.70 5.57
CA HIS A 181 -9.15 18.46 4.99
C HIS A 181 -9.47 19.05 3.62
N SER A 182 -8.97 20.25 3.32
CA SER A 182 -9.16 20.97 2.05
C SER A 182 -8.57 20.27 0.82
N LEU A 183 -7.71 19.25 1.00
CA LEU A 183 -7.26 18.41 -0.12
C LEU A 183 -8.39 17.65 -0.82
N TRP A 184 -9.55 17.51 -0.16
CA TRP A 184 -10.74 16.93 -0.77
C TRP A 184 -11.53 17.91 -1.65
N ASP A 185 -11.13 19.19 -1.71
CA ASP A 185 -11.78 20.19 -2.53
C ASP A 185 -11.60 19.89 -4.03
N GLY A 186 -12.70 19.89 -4.76
CA GLY A 186 -12.74 19.52 -6.19
C GLY A 186 -12.67 18.02 -6.47
N VAL A 187 -12.57 17.17 -5.44
CA VAL A 187 -12.71 15.70 -5.57
C VAL A 187 -14.18 15.32 -5.38
N SER A 188 -14.81 14.72 -6.39
CA SER A 188 -16.21 14.31 -6.29
C SER A 188 -16.44 13.26 -5.21
N ARG A 189 -17.69 13.11 -4.81
CA ARG A 189 -18.09 12.14 -3.78
C ARG A 189 -17.67 10.69 -4.10
N PRO A 190 -17.90 10.14 -5.31
CA PRO A 190 -17.44 8.77 -5.64
C PRO A 190 -15.93 8.59 -5.50
N TYR A 191 -15.14 9.56 -5.98
CA TYR A 191 -13.68 9.55 -5.83
C TYR A 191 -13.25 9.63 -4.37
N ARG A 192 -13.85 10.54 -3.61
CA ARG A 192 -13.59 10.73 -2.18
C ARG A 192 -13.87 9.44 -1.41
N GLU A 193 -15.05 8.84 -1.59
CA GLU A 193 -15.43 7.60 -0.91
C GLU A 193 -14.48 6.44 -1.27
N THR A 194 -14.09 6.33 -2.55
CA THR A 194 -13.16 5.30 -3.02
C THR A 194 -11.77 5.47 -2.40
N ILE A 195 -11.16 6.65 -2.52
CA ILE A 195 -9.79 6.89 -2.04
C ILE A 195 -9.74 6.77 -0.51
N ARG A 196 -10.69 7.41 0.18
CA ARG A 196 -10.74 7.45 1.64
C ARG A 196 -10.94 6.08 2.26
N ALA A 197 -11.68 5.18 1.62
CA ALA A 197 -11.84 3.80 2.11
C ALA A 197 -10.49 3.10 2.32
N PHE A 198 -9.55 3.25 1.38
CA PHE A 198 -8.22 2.65 1.50
C PHE A 198 -7.29 3.42 2.44
N LEU A 199 -7.45 4.74 2.57
CA LEU A 199 -6.73 5.52 3.59
C LEU A 199 -7.16 5.12 5.01
N VAL A 200 -8.46 4.93 5.24
CA VAL A 200 -9.00 4.42 6.51
C VAL A 200 -8.52 2.99 6.76
N TYR A 201 -8.53 2.13 5.74
CA TYR A 201 -8.02 0.77 5.86
C TYR A 201 -6.53 0.76 6.27
N PHE A 202 -5.70 1.55 5.58
CA PHE A 202 -4.29 1.74 5.94
C PHE A 202 -4.12 2.21 7.39
N HIS A 203 -4.93 3.18 7.82
CA HIS A 203 -4.89 3.68 9.19
C HIS A 203 -5.19 2.57 10.22
N ASN A 204 -6.22 1.76 9.96
CA ASN A 204 -6.58 0.64 10.83
C ASN A 204 -5.48 -0.43 10.90
N GLU A 205 -4.81 -0.69 9.78
CA GLU A 205 -3.68 -1.63 9.75
C GLU A 205 -2.50 -1.15 10.59
N ILE A 206 -2.24 0.16 10.62
CA ILE A 206 -1.24 0.75 11.52
C ILE A 206 -1.66 0.55 12.98
N LEU A 207 -2.90 0.86 13.35
CA LEU A 207 -3.38 0.78 14.72
C LEU A 207 -3.38 -0.65 15.29
N ARG A 208 -3.44 -1.66 14.42
CA ARG A 208 -3.34 -3.08 14.80
C ARG A 208 -1.92 -3.52 15.15
N ARG A 209 -0.89 -2.71 14.91
CA ARG A 209 0.51 -3.05 15.20
C ARG A 209 0.83 -2.73 16.67
N PRO A 210 1.16 -3.73 17.51
CA PRO A 210 1.25 -3.54 18.96
C PRO A 210 2.55 -2.90 19.45
N VAL A 211 3.63 -2.89 18.64
CA VAL A 211 4.98 -2.55 19.11
C VAL A 211 5.57 -1.34 18.38
N GLU A 212 5.16 -1.07 17.15
CA GLU A 212 5.78 -0.05 16.31
C GLU A 212 4.85 1.15 16.14
N THR A 213 5.26 2.31 16.65
CA THR A 213 4.59 3.57 16.32
C THR A 213 4.88 3.94 14.87
N PHE A 214 3.85 4.42 14.18
CA PHE A 214 3.97 4.91 12.81
C PHE A 214 4.25 6.41 12.79
N SER A 215 5.26 6.82 12.04
CA SER A 215 5.60 8.22 11.80
C SER A 215 4.95 8.73 10.52
N PHE A 216 4.17 9.79 10.62
CA PHE A 216 3.55 10.45 9.47
C PHE A 216 4.44 11.54 8.84
N THR A 217 5.59 11.86 9.43
CA THR A 217 6.52 12.88 8.96
C THR A 217 6.88 12.70 7.49
N ASN A 218 6.67 13.74 6.67
CA ASN A 218 6.92 13.70 5.22
C ASN A 218 6.23 12.52 4.50
N GLY A 219 5.13 12.03 5.09
CA GLY A 219 4.30 10.95 4.60
C GLY A 219 3.69 11.30 3.25
N SER A 220 3.68 10.37 2.29
CA SER A 220 3.02 10.59 1.00
C SER A 220 1.62 10.00 1.05
N ILE A 221 0.59 10.82 0.82
CA ILE A 221 -0.80 10.36 0.81
C ILE A 221 -1.02 9.27 -0.24
N GLY A 222 -0.43 9.43 -1.43
CA GLY A 222 -0.44 8.40 -2.45
C GLY A 222 0.22 7.10 -2.02
N ASN A 223 1.31 7.14 -1.24
CA ASN A 223 1.91 5.91 -0.68
C ASN A 223 0.97 5.23 0.33
N PHE A 224 0.29 6.00 1.17
CA PHE A 224 -0.64 5.46 2.16
C PHE A 224 -1.88 4.84 1.50
N PHE A 225 -2.44 5.52 0.50
CA PHE A 225 -3.51 4.99 -0.33
C PHE A 225 -3.09 3.68 -1.02
N PHE A 226 -1.90 3.68 -1.65
CA PHE A 226 -1.36 2.51 -2.33
C PHE A 226 -1.18 1.35 -1.36
N ALA A 227 -0.53 1.59 -0.21
CA ALA A 227 -0.30 0.57 0.81
C ALA A 227 -1.62 0.01 1.35
N GLY A 228 -2.60 0.86 1.62
CA GLY A 228 -3.95 0.45 2.02
C GLY A 228 -4.61 -0.47 0.99
N ALA A 229 -4.57 -0.10 -0.29
CA ALA A 229 -5.08 -0.92 -1.39
C ALA A 229 -4.36 -2.27 -1.50
N ARG A 230 -3.03 -2.27 -1.45
CA ARG A 230 -2.22 -3.50 -1.53
C ARG A 230 -2.56 -4.47 -0.40
N ILE A 231 -2.63 -3.98 0.84
CA ILE A 231 -2.92 -4.83 2.01
C ILE A 231 -4.37 -5.33 1.95
N PHE A 232 -5.30 -4.51 1.48
CA PHE A 232 -6.69 -4.92 1.29
C PHE A 232 -6.82 -6.04 0.24
N PHE A 233 -6.19 -5.89 -0.92
CA PHE A 233 -6.27 -6.86 -2.01
C PHE A 233 -5.35 -8.08 -1.83
N GLN A 234 -4.34 -7.99 -0.96
CA GLN A 234 -3.23 -8.94 -0.91
C GLN A 234 -2.61 -9.15 -2.30
N SER A 235 -2.48 -8.07 -3.07
CA SER A 235 -1.94 -8.10 -4.44
C SER A 235 -1.35 -6.74 -4.80
N LEU A 236 -0.08 -6.75 -5.19
CA LEU A 236 0.60 -5.57 -5.73
C LEU A 236 -0.03 -5.12 -7.05
N ASP A 237 -0.28 -6.06 -7.97
CA ASP A 237 -0.85 -5.76 -9.29
C ASP A 237 -2.27 -5.18 -9.19
N ALA A 238 -3.11 -5.70 -8.29
CA ALA A 238 -4.44 -5.15 -8.07
C ALA A 238 -4.39 -3.71 -7.50
N ALA A 239 -3.43 -3.42 -6.62
CA ALA A 239 -3.23 -2.08 -6.09
C ALA A 239 -2.74 -1.10 -7.17
N ILE A 240 -1.83 -1.54 -8.05
CA ILE A 240 -1.40 -0.76 -9.22
C ILE A 240 -2.60 -0.46 -10.12
N PHE A 241 -3.41 -1.48 -10.41
CA PHE A 241 -4.59 -1.33 -11.24
C PHE A 241 -5.57 -0.31 -10.64
N LEU A 242 -5.89 -0.41 -9.34
CA LEU A 242 -6.75 0.54 -8.66
C LEU A 242 -6.18 1.97 -8.73
N PHE A 243 -4.89 2.14 -8.42
CA PHE A 243 -4.24 3.45 -8.48
C PHE A 243 -4.32 4.05 -9.88
N SER A 244 -4.13 3.20 -10.91
CA SER A 244 -4.21 3.59 -12.31
C SER A 244 -5.61 4.07 -12.71
N ARG A 245 -6.66 3.40 -12.22
CA ARG A 245 -8.06 3.80 -12.47
C ARG A 245 -8.41 5.09 -11.74
N VAL A 246 -8.04 5.22 -10.48
CA VAL A 246 -8.27 6.45 -9.70
C VAL A 246 -7.50 7.63 -10.28
N SER A 247 -6.27 7.43 -10.75
CA SER A 247 -5.48 8.51 -11.36
C SER A 247 -5.78 8.74 -12.84
N GLN A 248 -6.75 8.01 -13.42
CA GLN A 248 -7.11 8.05 -14.84
C GLN A 248 -5.90 7.92 -15.77
N ILE A 249 -4.98 7.00 -15.45
CA ILE A 249 -3.83 6.70 -16.32
C ILE A 249 -4.36 6.18 -17.68
N PRO A 250 -3.81 6.65 -18.81
CA PRO A 250 -4.17 6.17 -20.14
C PRO A 250 -4.16 4.64 -20.22
N ALA A 251 -5.15 4.04 -20.87
CA ALA A 251 -5.32 2.58 -20.89
C ALA A 251 -4.15 1.85 -21.56
N GLU A 252 -3.41 2.56 -22.41
CA GLU A 252 -2.26 2.08 -23.18
C GLU A 252 -0.94 2.17 -22.39
N SER A 253 -0.94 2.89 -21.27
CA SER A 253 0.21 3.00 -20.37
C SER A 253 0.15 1.88 -19.32
N LEU A 254 1.20 1.07 -19.26
CA LEU A 254 1.33 0.02 -18.24
C LEU A 254 2.36 0.44 -17.20
N VAL A 255 2.02 0.25 -15.93
CA VAL A 255 2.97 0.36 -14.82
C VAL A 255 3.13 -1.04 -14.24
N LEU A 256 4.34 -1.57 -14.27
CA LEU A 256 4.63 -2.95 -13.92
C LEU A 256 5.72 -3.00 -12.85
N PRO A 257 5.55 -3.80 -11.78
CA PRO A 257 6.64 -4.07 -10.88
C PRO A 257 7.62 -5.02 -11.58
N VAL A 258 8.92 -4.88 -11.31
CA VAL A 258 9.93 -5.83 -11.82
C VAL A 258 9.73 -7.23 -11.24
N ILE A 259 9.23 -7.32 -10.01
CA ILE A 259 8.83 -8.57 -9.34
C ILE A 259 7.45 -8.33 -8.71
N SER A 260 6.45 -9.13 -9.10
CA SER A 260 5.15 -9.13 -8.43
C SER A 260 5.23 -9.97 -7.16
N THR A 261 5.21 -9.31 -6.00
CA THR A 261 5.23 -9.95 -4.69
C THR A 261 4.47 -9.11 -3.66
N ASN A 262 3.97 -9.76 -2.61
CA ASN A 262 3.46 -9.09 -1.42
C ASN A 262 4.50 -9.00 -0.30
N ASP A 263 5.67 -9.59 -0.50
CA ASP A 263 6.74 -9.67 0.47
C ASP A 263 7.71 -8.50 0.32
N ARG A 264 8.47 -8.26 1.38
CA ARG A 264 9.54 -7.26 1.36
C ARG A 264 10.71 -7.78 0.53
N LEU A 265 11.11 -6.99 -0.45
CA LEU A 265 12.34 -7.19 -1.21
C LEU A 265 13.38 -6.15 -0.80
N THR A 266 14.62 -6.61 -0.64
CA THR A 266 15.76 -5.75 -0.37
C THR A 266 16.78 -5.90 -1.49
N LEU A 267 17.32 -4.79 -1.98
CA LEU A 267 18.40 -4.83 -2.95
C LEU A 267 19.71 -5.23 -2.24
N GLY A 268 20.45 -6.17 -2.81
CA GLY A 268 21.78 -6.55 -2.35
C GLY A 268 22.80 -6.46 -3.47
N CYS A 269 24.06 -6.28 -3.11
CA CYS A 269 25.17 -6.46 -4.05
C CYS A 269 26.30 -7.27 -3.44
N GLU A 270 27.00 -8.00 -4.29
CA GLU A 270 28.25 -8.67 -3.97
C GLU A 270 29.39 -7.86 -4.60
N LEU A 271 30.43 -7.58 -3.83
CA LEU A 271 31.64 -6.91 -4.30
C LEU A 271 32.69 -7.95 -4.74
N TRP A 272 33.71 -7.51 -5.49
CA TRP A 272 34.78 -8.42 -5.96
C TRP A 272 35.64 -9.01 -4.85
N ASP A 273 35.65 -8.42 -3.66
CA ASP A 273 36.32 -8.97 -2.47
C ASP A 273 35.46 -10.00 -1.70
N GLY A 274 34.23 -10.28 -2.17
CA GLY A 274 33.27 -11.20 -1.55
C GLY A 274 32.34 -10.55 -0.52
N THR A 275 32.50 -9.26 -0.22
CA THR A 275 31.61 -8.52 0.70
C THR A 275 30.19 -8.43 0.13
N ILE A 276 29.17 -8.65 0.97
CA ILE A 276 27.76 -8.47 0.60
C ILE A 276 27.20 -7.24 1.30
N ILE A 277 26.67 -6.30 0.51
CA ILE A 277 25.99 -5.10 1.00
C ILE A 277 24.49 -5.24 0.77
N ARG A 278 23.70 -4.75 1.73
CA ARG A 278 22.24 -4.88 1.75
C ARG A 278 21.58 -3.52 1.93
N GLY A 279 20.52 -3.29 1.18
CA GLY A 279 19.81 -2.02 1.16
C GLY A 279 20.31 -1.16 0.01
N GLN A 280 19.37 -0.56 -0.71
CA GLN A 280 19.68 0.32 -1.83
C GLN A 280 20.45 1.56 -1.33
N ASN A 281 20.08 2.09 -0.17
CA ASN A 281 20.78 3.22 0.43
C ASN A 281 22.22 2.86 0.84
N GLU A 282 22.49 1.69 1.42
CA GLU A 282 23.87 1.30 1.78
C GLU A 282 24.77 1.06 0.56
N ILE A 283 24.20 0.61 -0.57
CA ILE A 283 24.94 0.44 -1.82
C ILE A 283 25.33 1.81 -2.40
N SER A 284 24.42 2.78 -2.34
CA SER A 284 24.60 4.10 -2.96
C SER A 284 25.28 5.12 -2.04
N HIS A 285 25.08 5.01 -0.73
CA HIS A 285 25.55 5.92 0.31
C HIS A 285 25.99 5.09 1.53
N PRO A 286 27.16 4.44 1.46
CA PRO A 286 27.61 3.51 2.50
C PRO A 286 27.78 4.24 3.83
N SER A 287 27.06 3.80 4.86
CA SER A 287 27.01 4.50 6.15
C SER A 287 27.79 3.81 7.28
N ASN A 288 28.47 2.69 6.96
CA ASN A 288 29.08 1.77 7.94
C ASN A 288 28.09 1.34 9.04
N GLY A 289 26.80 1.24 8.70
CA GLY A 289 25.74 0.86 9.64
C GLY A 289 25.21 2.00 10.52
N ARG A 290 25.59 3.26 10.25
CA ARG A 290 25.00 4.43 10.91
C ARG A 290 23.76 4.89 10.14
N ARG A 291 22.59 4.88 10.80
CA ARG A 291 21.32 5.30 10.20
C ARG A 291 21.25 6.84 10.12
N GLU A 292 22.06 7.44 9.27
CA GLU A 292 22.04 8.88 9.01
C GLU A 292 21.11 9.20 7.83
N VAL A 293 20.49 10.39 7.85
CA VAL A 293 19.67 10.87 6.73
C VAL A 293 20.62 11.20 5.59
N VAL A 294 20.54 10.44 4.51
CA VAL A 294 21.37 10.63 3.32
C VAL A 294 21.01 11.96 2.64
N ASP A 295 21.96 12.90 2.62
CA ASP A 295 21.88 14.08 1.78
C ASP A 295 22.30 13.73 0.34
N LYS A 296 21.31 13.62 -0.55
CA LYS A 296 21.51 13.28 -1.97
C LYS A 296 22.16 14.41 -2.78
N ASN A 297 22.37 15.59 -2.18
CA ASN A 297 23.07 16.71 -2.81
C ASN A 297 24.56 16.76 -2.44
N CYS A 298 25.01 15.88 -1.54
CA CYS A 298 26.39 15.86 -1.08
C CYS A 298 27.22 14.84 -1.88
N ASN A 299 28.21 15.32 -2.64
CA ASN A 299 29.15 14.48 -3.40
C ASN A 299 30.20 13.77 -2.51
N SER A 300 30.16 13.98 -1.18
CA SER A 300 31.04 13.35 -0.21
C SER A 300 30.50 11.98 0.22
N CYS A 301 30.36 11.05 -0.73
CA CYS A 301 30.07 9.66 -0.39
C CYS A 301 31.37 8.87 -0.26
N THR A 302 31.51 8.14 0.84
CA THR A 302 32.56 7.13 1.00
C THR A 302 32.43 6.09 -0.11
N ALA A 303 33.52 5.88 -0.86
CA ALA A 303 33.54 4.86 -1.90
C ALA A 303 33.37 3.46 -1.29
N LEU A 304 32.73 2.56 -2.05
CA LEU A 304 32.66 1.15 -1.70
C LEU A 304 34.09 0.57 -1.57
N PRO A 305 34.32 -0.40 -0.67
CA PRO A 305 35.64 -0.98 -0.45
C PRO A 305 36.16 -1.76 -1.67
N SER A 306 35.27 -2.17 -2.57
CA SER A 306 35.57 -2.85 -3.82
C SER A 306 34.45 -2.58 -4.84
N SER A 307 34.72 -2.79 -6.13
CA SER A 307 33.71 -2.58 -7.17
C SER A 307 32.59 -3.64 -7.09
N ILE A 308 31.40 -3.27 -7.56
CA ILE A 308 30.25 -4.17 -7.58
C ILE A 308 30.50 -5.28 -8.61
N LYS A 309 30.44 -6.53 -8.15
CA LYS A 309 30.53 -7.73 -8.99
C LYS A 309 29.15 -8.10 -9.55
N ARG A 310 28.11 -8.07 -8.72
CA ARG A 310 26.71 -8.30 -9.13
C ARG A 310 25.70 -7.70 -8.16
N VAL A 311 24.48 -7.46 -8.65
CA VAL A 311 23.32 -6.95 -7.89
C VAL A 311 22.19 -7.96 -7.96
N PHE A 312 21.46 -8.14 -6.86
CA PHE A 312 20.38 -9.13 -6.77
C PHE A 312 19.29 -8.69 -5.77
N TYR A 313 18.09 -9.26 -5.93
CA TYR A 313 17.01 -9.09 -4.95
C TYR A 313 17.09 -10.15 -3.86
N MET A 314 16.87 -9.74 -2.60
CA MET A 314 16.85 -10.61 -1.43
C MET A 314 15.47 -10.59 -0.78
N SER A 315 14.94 -11.77 -0.43
CA SER A 315 13.78 -11.88 0.45
C SER A 315 14.12 -11.47 1.89
N SER A 316 13.15 -10.94 2.64
CA SER A 316 13.30 -10.47 4.04
C SER A 316 13.86 -11.49 5.02
N GLU A 317 13.77 -12.78 4.72
CA GLU A 317 14.25 -13.86 5.61
C GLU A 317 15.74 -14.17 5.44
N GLY A 318 16.39 -13.63 4.41
CA GLY A 318 17.70 -14.12 4.03
C GLY A 318 18.85 -13.36 4.60
N CYS A 319 19.72 -14.02 5.37
CA CYS A 319 21.07 -13.53 5.76
C CYS A 319 22.17 -13.93 4.76
N ASN A 320 21.82 -14.68 3.71
CA ASN A 320 22.77 -15.42 2.85
C ASN A 320 22.31 -15.40 1.39
N LEU A 321 23.19 -15.81 0.46
CA LEU A 321 22.89 -15.96 -0.98
C LEU A 321 21.73 -16.92 -1.30
N LEU A 322 21.32 -17.76 -0.33
CA LEU A 322 20.21 -18.72 -0.45
C LEU A 322 18.82 -18.09 -0.60
N HIS A 323 18.71 -16.77 -0.41
CA HIS A 323 17.44 -16.03 -0.49
C HIS A 323 17.42 -15.03 -1.65
N GLU A 324 18.31 -15.23 -2.63
CA GLU A 324 18.26 -14.56 -3.90
C GLU A 324 16.95 -14.92 -4.61
N VAL A 325 16.16 -13.91 -4.96
CA VAL A 325 14.93 -14.09 -5.72
C VAL A 325 15.30 -14.10 -7.20
N SER A 326 15.06 -15.24 -7.86
CA SER A 326 15.23 -15.34 -9.32
C SER A 326 14.24 -14.39 -10.01
N THR A 327 14.78 -13.45 -10.78
CA THR A 327 14.03 -12.51 -11.62
C THR A 327 13.57 -13.15 -12.92
#